data_AF-A0A3S8ZRE8-F1
#
_entry.id   AF-A0A3S8ZRE8-F1
#
_cell.length_a   1.000
_cell.length_b   1.000
_cell.length_c   1.000
_cell.angle_alpha   90.00
_cell.angle_beta   90.00
_cell.angle_gamma   90.00
#
_symmetry.space_group_name_H-M   'P 1'
#
loop_
_entity.id
_entity.type
_entity.pdbx_description
1 polymer ?
#
loop_
_entity_poly.entity_id
_entity_poly.type
_entity_poly.pdbx_seq_one_letter_code
_entity_poly.pdbx_strand_id
1 'polypeptide(L)' 'MLNDKEIRLYLDRINYSGRITTDSVTLTTLYQAHIRHIPFENLDIKLGIPIYLSIPALFKKVILAKRGNFCDG' A
#
# COMPACT_ATOMS: atom_id res chain seq x y z
N MET A 1 13.68 -2.71 2.53
CA MET A 1 12.85 -1.89 3.46
C MET A 1 12.57 -0.56 2.79
N LEU A 2 11.46 0.10 3.15
CA LEU A 2 11.15 1.45 2.67
C LEU A 2 12.02 2.49 3.40
N ASN A 3 12.40 3.56 2.71
CA ASN A 3 13.05 4.73 3.31
C ASN A 3 12.02 5.78 3.79
N ASP A 4 12.47 6.81 4.50
CA ASP A 4 11.58 7.84 5.08
C ASP A 4 10.71 8.57 4.05
N LYS A 5 11.20 8.78 2.82
CA LYS A 5 10.43 9.42 1.75
C LYS A 5 9.33 8.48 1.26
N GLU A 6 9.63 7.20 1.10
CA GLU A 6 8.66 6.19 0.70
C GLU A 6 7.60 5.97 1.78
N ILE A 7 7.99 6.01 3.06
CA ILE A 7 7.05 5.95 4.20
C ILE A 7 6.08 7.12 4.14
N ARG A 8 6.55 8.36 3.93
CA ARG A 8 5.67 9.53 3.79
C ARG A 8 4.68 9.38 2.64
N LEU A 9 5.15 8.96 1.47
CA LEU A 9 4.29 8.72 0.31
C LEU A 9 3.23 7.64 0.56
N TYR A 10 3.57 6.59 1.32
CA TYR A 10 2.61 5.58 1.73
C TYR A 10 1.55 6.16 2.68
N LEU A 11 1.96 6.90 3.71
CA LEU A 11 1.05 7.54 4.66
C LEU A 11 0.10 8.53 3.96
N ASP A 12 0.61 9.32 3.03
CA ASP A 12 -0.19 10.22 2.19
C ASP A 12 -1.20 9.43 1.33
N ARG A 13 -0.77 8.30 0.73
CA ARG A 13 -1.62 7.45 -0.12
C ARG A 13 -2.82 6.86 0.64
N ILE A 14 -2.63 6.57 1.93
CA ILE A 14 -3.68 6.05 2.81
C ILE A 14 -4.38 7.14 3.64
N ASN A 15 -4.07 8.41 3.37
CA ASN A 15 -4.61 9.58 4.07
C ASN A 15 -4.46 9.47 5.61
N TYR A 16 -3.27 9.10 6.06
CA TYR A 16 -2.95 8.93 7.48
C TYR A 16 -2.07 10.07 7.99
N SER A 17 -2.61 10.85 8.93
CA SER A 17 -1.93 11.97 9.60
C SER A 17 -1.73 11.77 11.10
N GLY A 18 -1.95 10.55 11.59
CA GLY A 18 -1.78 10.20 13.01
C GLY A 18 -0.32 10.11 13.43
N ARG A 19 -0.08 10.11 14.75
CA ARG A 19 1.25 9.83 15.30
C ARG A 19 1.59 8.35 15.11
N ILE A 20 2.80 8.06 14.64
CA ILE A 20 3.31 6.69 14.51
C ILE A 20 4.04 6.29 15.78
N THR A 21 3.48 5.31 16.50
CA THR A 21 4.09 4.67 17.68
C THR A 21 3.98 3.15 17.57
N THR A 22 4.82 2.42 18.30
CA THR A 22 4.87 0.94 18.27
C THR A 22 3.83 0.33 19.21
N ASP A 23 2.56 0.67 19.02
CA ASP A 23 1.43 0.18 19.81
C ASP A 23 0.29 -0.35 18.92
N SER A 24 -0.65 -1.07 19.55
CA SER A 24 -1.78 -1.71 18.86
C SER A 24 -2.77 -0.71 18.27
N VAL A 25 -2.90 0.49 18.84
CA VAL A 25 -3.81 1.54 18.35
C VAL A 25 -3.27 2.08 17.03
N THR A 26 -1.98 2.36 16.96
CA THR A 26 -1.30 2.79 15.73
C THR A 26 -1.42 1.72 14.65
N LEU A 27 -1.15 0.45 14.97
CA LEU A 27 -1.29 -0.65 14.02
C LEU A 27 -2.72 -0.75 13.46
N THR A 28 -3.72 -0.70 14.35
CA THR A 28 -5.13 -0.81 13.96
C THR A 28 -5.55 0.35 13.05
N THR A 29 -5.16 1.58 13.39
CA THR A 29 -5.54 2.77 12.62
C THR A 29 -4.83 2.81 11.26
N LEU A 30 -3.56 2.41 11.19
CA LEU A 30 -2.84 2.25 9.92
C LEU A 30 -3.50 1.20 9.02
N TYR A 31 -3.85 0.04 9.59
CA TYR A 31 -4.53 -1.01 8.84
C TYR A 31 -5.88 -0.55 8.29
N GLN A 32 -6.71 0.10 9.12
CA GLN A 32 -7.99 0.64 8.70
C GLN A 32 -7.84 1.70 7.60
N ALA A 33 -6.86 2.59 7.72
CA ALA A 33 -6.57 3.60 6.70
C ALA A 33 -6.15 2.95 5.37
N HIS A 34 -5.33 1.90 5.43
CA HIS A 34 -4.91 1.13 4.26
C HIS A 34 -6.10 0.53 3.52
N ILE A 35 -6.92 -0.28 4.19
CA ILE A 35 -8.04 -0.99 3.55
C ILE A 35 -9.14 -0.05 3.03
N ARG A 36 -9.24 1.17 3.58
CA ARG A 36 -10.20 2.20 3.12
C ARG A 36 -9.75 2.91 1.85
N HIS A 37 -8.45 3.05 1.63
CA HIS A 37 -7.91 3.91 0.56
C HIS A 37 -7.19 3.14 -0.55
N ILE A 38 -6.71 1.93 -0.28
CA ILE A 38 -6.07 1.07 -1.26
C ILE A 38 -7.08 -0.02 -1.65
N PRO A 39 -7.66 0.03 -2.87
CA PRO A 39 -8.63 -0.96 -3.31
C PRO A 39 -7.94 -2.32 -3.55
N PHE A 40 -8.71 -3.40 -3.52
CA PHE A 40 -8.26 -4.69 -4.03
C PHE A 40 -8.63 -4.82 -5.51
N GLU A 41 -7.71 -5.29 -6.35
CA GLU A 41 -7.96 -5.46 -7.79
C GLU A 41 -7.19 -6.62 -8.43
N ASN A 42 -7.67 -7.08 -9.59
CA ASN A 42 -7.04 -8.11 -10.41
C ASN A 42 -6.90 -7.72 -11.90
N LEU A 43 -6.82 -6.42 -12.22
CA LEU A 43 -6.83 -5.98 -13.63
C LEU A 43 -5.59 -6.47 -14.39
N ASP A 44 -4.41 -6.46 -13.76
CA ASP A 44 -3.18 -6.92 -14.42
C ASP A 44 -3.26 -8.40 -14.81
N ILE A 45 -3.87 -9.24 -13.95
CA ILE A 45 -4.14 -10.67 -14.23
C ILE A 45 -5.04 -10.79 -15.45
N LYS A 46 -6.15 -10.02 -15.48
CA LYS A 46 -7.10 -10.03 -16.60
C LYS A 46 -6.49 -9.55 -17.91
N LEU A 47 -5.48 -8.70 -17.84
CA LEU A 47 -4.75 -8.17 -19.00
C LEU A 47 -3.52 -9.01 -19.38
N GLY A 48 -3.25 -10.11 -18.67
CA GLY A 48 -2.06 -10.93 -18.91
C GLY A 48 -0.74 -10.22 -18.58
N ILE A 49 -0.79 -9.14 -17.79
CA ILE A 49 0.39 -8.39 -17.36
C ILE A 49 1.04 -9.16 -16.19
N PRO A 50 2.33 -9.51 -16.28
CA PRO A 50 3.03 -10.20 -15.20
C PRO A 50 2.99 -9.42 -13.90
N ILE A 51 2.75 -10.13 -12.79
CA ILE A 51 2.73 -9.54 -11.46
C ILE A 51 4.11 -9.69 -10.80
N TYR A 52 4.59 -8.60 -10.20
CA TYR A 52 5.85 -8.57 -9.48
C TYR A 52 5.60 -8.24 -8.00
N LEU A 53 6.07 -9.11 -7.11
CA LEU A 53 5.92 -9.00 -5.65
C LEU A 53 7.09 -8.32 -4.94
N SER A 54 8.07 -7.81 -5.69
CA SER A 54 9.18 -7.08 -5.09
C SER A 54 8.69 -5.76 -4.48
N ILE A 55 9.26 -5.37 -3.34
CA ILE A 55 8.94 -4.09 -2.67
C ILE A 55 8.95 -2.91 -3.66
N PRO A 56 9.94 -2.73 -4.55
CA PRO A 56 9.94 -1.62 -5.50
C PRO A 56 8.79 -1.69 -6.52
N ALA A 57 8.44 -2.89 -6.99
CA ALA A 57 7.34 -3.04 -7.96
C ALA A 57 5.98 -2.75 -7.31
N LEU A 58 5.75 -3.28 -6.10
CA LEU A 58 4.54 -3.00 -5.33
C LEU A 58 4.43 -1.51 -4.98
N PHE A 59 5.52 -0.87 -4.57
CA PHE A 59 5.54 0.56 -4.27
C PHE A 59 5.19 1.38 -5.53
N LYS A 60 5.80 1.06 -6.68
CA LYS A 60 5.50 1.72 -7.94
C LYS A 60 4.03 1.56 -8.34
N LYS A 61 3.46 0.36 -8.20
CA LYS A 61 2.08 0.06 -8.57
C LYS A 61 1.08 0.73 -7.62
N VAL A 62 1.17 0.42 -6.33
CA VAL A 62 0.14 0.76 -5.34
C VAL A 62 0.26 2.22 -4.91
N ILE A 63 1.48 2.73 -4.75
CA ILE A 63 1.73 4.08 -4.21
C ILE A 63 1.85 5.09 -5.35
N LEU A 64 2.80 4.89 -6.28
CA LEU A 64 3.07 5.88 -7.32
C LEU A 64 1.99 5.89 -8.42
N ALA A 65 1.58 4.72 -8.91
CA ALA A 65 0.55 4.59 -9.94
C ALA A 65 -0.88 4.57 -9.37
N LYS A 66 -1.04 4.66 -8.04
CA LYS A 66 -2.32 4.68 -7.33
C LYS A 66 -3.24 3.50 -7.65
N ARG A 67 -2.68 2.35 -8.06
CA ARG A 67 -3.43 1.12 -8.33
C ARG A 67 -3.78 0.40 -7.03
N GLY A 68 -4.66 -0.58 -7.13
CA GLY A 68 -5.04 -1.40 -6.00
C GLY A 68 -4.02 -2.51 -5.70
N ASN A 69 -4.19 -3.08 -4.53
CA ASN A 69 -3.45 -4.22 -4.05
C ASN A 69 -4.05 -5.54 -4.58
N PHE A 70 -3.30 -6.62 -4.41
CA PHE A 70 -3.78 -7.98 -4.63
C PHE A 70 -3.17 -8.88 -3.54
N CYS A 71 -3.83 -10.00 -3.24
CA CYS A 71 -3.26 -11.04 -2.40
C CYS A 71 -2.69 -12.12 -3.32
N ASP A 72 -1.47 -12.57 -3.05
CA ASP A 72 -1.01 -13.86 -3.53
C ASP A 72 -1.55 -14.91 -2.57
N GLY A 73 -2.27 -15.90 -3.10
CA GLY A 73 -2.90 -16.97 -2.32
C GLY A 73 -1.95 -18.13 -2.12
#